data_AF-A0A3C0BTF2-F1
#
_entry.id   AF-A0A3C0BTF2-F1
#
_cell.length_a   1.000
_cell.length_b   1.000
_cell.length_c   1.000
_cell.angle_alpha   90.00
_cell.angle_beta   90.00
_cell.angle_gamma   90.00
#
_symmetry.space_group_name_H-M   'P 1'
#
loop_
_entity.id
_entity.type
_entity.pdbx_description
1 polymer ?
#
loop_
_entity_poly.entity_id
_entity_poly.type
_entity_poly.pdbx_seq_one_letter_code
_entity_poly.pdbx_strand_id
1 'polypeptide(L)'
;RLPEGKSIVIVRAFMAHHQGMTIVAIADALLDGAMRARFHAEPIVQATELLLQERAPRSVAAAHPWAAAESAAKILDVEPPGGRRLTTAHGATPGTQLLSNGRYSVMLTAAGSGYSRWRDLAVTRWREDATCDEWGSYVFLRDVDSGNVWSAGFQPSGTEPDDCDVAFNEDRAEFTRRDGTLKTTMEVLVSAEDDAEVRRVSISNSGTRVREIDVTSYAELVLAPQ
;
A
#
# COMPACT_ATOMS: atom_id res chain seq x y z
N ARG A 1 -36.06 31.67 -33.98
CA ARG A 1 -36.76 32.97 -34.18
C ARG A 1 -38.26 32.69 -34.23
N LEU A 2 -39.09 33.53 -33.61
CA LEU A 2 -40.54 33.36 -33.58
C LEU A 2 -41.11 33.64 -34.99
N PRO A 3 -41.76 32.67 -35.66
CA PRO A 3 -42.37 32.92 -36.96
C PRO A 3 -43.49 33.96 -36.84
N GLU A 4 -43.64 34.79 -37.86
CA GLU A 4 -44.62 35.88 -37.88
C GLU A 4 -46.05 35.34 -37.69
N GLY A 5 -46.81 35.95 -36.79
CA GLY A 5 -48.17 35.53 -36.44
C GLY A 5 -48.29 34.44 -35.37
N LYS A 6 -47.20 33.92 -34.81
CA LYS A 6 -47.25 32.98 -33.66
C LYS A 6 -46.89 33.68 -32.36
N SER A 7 -47.64 33.41 -31.29
CA SER A 7 -47.38 33.93 -29.94
C SER A 7 -46.35 33.11 -29.14
N ILE A 8 -46.12 31.84 -29.51
CA ILE A 8 -45.19 30.91 -28.84
C ILE A 8 -44.48 30.03 -29.89
N VAL A 9 -43.22 29.66 -29.63
CA VAL A 9 -42.49 28.63 -30.38
C VAL A 9 -41.76 27.68 -29.43
N ILE A 10 -41.81 26.38 -29.74
CA ILE A 10 -41.06 25.35 -29.00
C ILE A 10 -39.60 25.40 -29.47
N VAL A 11 -38.68 25.66 -28.54
CA VAL A 11 -37.25 25.52 -28.77
C VAL A 11 -36.84 24.12 -28.35
N ARG A 12 -36.37 23.31 -29.31
CA ARG A 12 -35.80 21.99 -29.02
C ARG A 12 -34.33 22.17 -28.66
N ALA A 13 -33.99 21.95 -27.40
CA ALA A 13 -32.61 21.89 -26.95
C ALA A 13 -32.15 20.42 -26.96
N PHE A 14 -31.06 20.14 -27.66
CA PHE A 14 -30.42 18.83 -27.66
C PHE A 14 -29.18 18.90 -26.77
N MET A 15 -29.19 18.13 -25.69
CA MET A 15 -28.12 18.12 -24.69
C MET A 15 -26.98 17.19 -25.10
N ALA A 16 -26.39 17.43 -26.28
CA ALA A 16 -25.34 16.59 -26.84
C ALA A 16 -24.15 16.41 -25.90
N HIS A 17 -23.86 17.41 -25.07
CA HIS A 17 -22.84 17.32 -24.02
C HIS A 17 -23.14 16.24 -22.97
N HIS A 18 -24.39 16.14 -22.49
CA HIS A 18 -24.79 15.11 -21.55
C HIS A 18 -24.72 13.71 -22.17
N GLN A 19 -25.14 13.59 -23.44
CA GLN A 19 -25.00 12.34 -24.18
C GLN A 19 -23.53 11.95 -24.34
N GLY A 20 -22.66 12.92 -24.63
CA GLY A 20 -21.21 12.71 -24.67
C GLY A 20 -20.64 12.24 -23.33
N MET A 21 -21.02 12.89 -22.22
CA MET A 21 -20.59 12.48 -20.88
C MET A 21 -21.03 11.06 -20.55
N THR A 22 -22.26 10.67 -20.87
CA THR A 22 -22.75 9.31 -20.65
C THR A 22 -21.99 8.28 -21.48
N ILE A 23 -21.73 8.56 -22.76
CA ILE A 23 -20.98 7.66 -23.64
C ILE A 23 -19.54 7.48 -23.13
N VAL A 24 -18.89 8.58 -22.72
CA VAL A 24 -17.53 8.52 -22.17
C VAL A 24 -17.49 7.73 -20.86
N ALA A 25 -18.47 7.90 -19.98
CA ALA A 25 -18.56 7.13 -18.73
C ALA A 25 -18.76 5.62 -18.98
N ILE A 26 -19.62 5.26 -19.94
CA ILE A 26 -19.81 3.85 -20.35
C ILE A 26 -18.52 3.29 -20.96
N ALA A 27 -17.86 4.07 -21.82
CA ALA A 27 -16.60 3.67 -22.45
C ALA A 27 -15.48 3.51 -21.42
N ASP A 28 -15.43 4.35 -20.39
CA ASP A 28 -14.47 4.26 -19.29
C ASP A 28 -14.58 2.91 -18.57
N ALA A 29 -15.81 2.49 -18.25
CA ALA A 29 -16.09 1.20 -17.61
C ALA A 29 -15.81 -0.01 -18.52
N LEU A 30 -16.11 0.08 -19.82
CA LEU A 30 -15.98 -1.05 -20.75
C LEU A 30 -14.58 -1.20 -21.37
N LEU A 31 -13.84 -0.09 -21.48
CA LEU A 31 -12.55 -0.02 -22.19
C LEU A 31 -11.39 0.31 -21.24
N ASP A 32 -11.54 -0.03 -19.96
CA ASP A 32 -10.51 0.12 -18.92
C ASP A 32 -9.88 1.52 -18.89
N GLY A 33 -10.73 2.55 -18.97
CA GLY A 33 -10.30 3.95 -18.90
C GLY A 33 -9.48 4.46 -20.09
N ALA A 34 -9.61 3.88 -21.28
CA ALA A 34 -8.82 4.30 -22.46
C ALA A 34 -8.90 5.80 -22.79
N MET A 35 -10.06 6.44 -22.58
CA MET A 35 -10.21 7.90 -22.79
C MET A 35 -9.55 8.72 -21.67
N ARG A 36 -9.57 8.22 -20.42
CA ARG A 36 -8.82 8.79 -19.31
C ARG A 36 -7.32 8.73 -19.61
N ALA A 37 -6.80 7.57 -20.03
CA ALA A 37 -5.38 7.43 -20.40
C ALA A 37 -4.96 8.41 -21.51
N ARG A 38 -5.78 8.59 -22.55
CA ARG A 38 -5.51 9.59 -23.61
C ARG A 38 -5.52 11.02 -23.09
N PHE A 39 -6.43 11.35 -22.19
CA PHE A 39 -6.50 12.68 -21.58
C PHE A 39 -5.25 12.98 -20.74
N HIS A 40 -4.80 12.02 -19.92
CA HIS A 40 -3.60 12.16 -19.10
C HIS A 40 -2.29 12.06 -19.89
N ALA A 41 -2.31 11.60 -21.14
CA ALA A 41 -1.13 11.60 -22.02
C ALA A 41 -0.80 12.99 -22.60
N GLU A 42 -1.72 13.96 -22.51
CA GLU A 42 -1.49 15.30 -23.05
C GLU A 42 -0.55 16.11 -22.14
N PRO A 43 0.56 16.68 -22.66
CA PRO A 43 1.55 17.37 -21.83
C PRO A 43 1.01 18.52 -20.97
N ILE A 44 -0.02 19.24 -21.45
CA ILE A 44 -0.66 20.31 -20.68
C ILE A 44 -1.42 19.78 -19.46
N VAL A 45 -1.98 18.57 -19.58
CA VAL A 45 -2.68 17.88 -18.49
C VAL A 45 -1.67 17.35 -17.49
N GLN A 46 -0.60 16.68 -17.95
CA GLN A 46 0.48 16.17 -17.09
C GLN A 46 1.09 17.27 -16.20
N ALA A 47 1.33 18.46 -16.77
CA ALA A 47 1.87 19.61 -16.02
C ALA A 47 0.96 20.07 -14.86
N THR A 48 -0.32 19.70 -14.88
CA THR A 48 -1.34 20.11 -13.89
C THR A 48 -2.01 18.92 -13.20
N GLU A 49 -1.49 17.71 -13.38
CA GLU A 49 -2.12 16.47 -12.93
C GLU A 49 -2.34 16.42 -11.41
N LEU A 50 -1.39 16.96 -10.64
CA LEU A 50 -1.49 17.10 -9.18
C LEU A 50 -2.64 18.02 -8.74
N LEU A 51 -3.13 18.90 -9.61
CA LEU A 51 -4.28 19.77 -9.34
C LEU A 51 -5.62 19.11 -9.71
N LEU A 52 -5.59 18.05 -10.51
CA LEU A 52 -6.75 17.29 -10.96
C LEU A 52 -7.11 16.15 -10.00
N GLN A 53 -6.27 15.89 -9.00
CA GLN A 53 -6.58 14.95 -7.94
C GLN A 53 -7.73 15.47 -7.08
N GLU A 54 -8.70 14.59 -6.78
CA GLU A 54 -9.70 14.89 -5.77
C GLU A 54 -8.98 15.17 -4.46
N ARG A 55 -9.37 16.26 -3.79
CA ARG A 55 -8.79 16.61 -2.50
C ARG A 55 -9.11 15.47 -1.53
N ALA A 56 -8.06 14.81 -1.01
CA ALA A 56 -8.21 13.74 -0.02
C ALA A 56 -9.28 14.11 1.03
N PRO A 57 -10.30 13.25 1.26
CA PRO A 57 -11.38 13.56 2.18
C PRO A 57 -10.81 13.95 3.54
N ARG A 58 -11.03 15.20 3.94
CA ARG A 58 -10.53 15.71 5.24
C ARG A 58 -11.36 15.21 6.42
N SER A 59 -12.56 14.70 6.14
CA SER A 59 -13.34 13.92 7.09
C SER A 59 -13.20 12.45 6.71
N VAL A 60 -12.45 11.70 7.48
CA VAL A 60 -12.65 10.25 7.58
C VAL A 60 -14.09 10.10 8.09
N ALA A 61 -15.04 9.85 7.19
CA ALA A 61 -16.32 9.32 7.62
C ALA A 61 -15.97 8.01 8.30
N ALA A 62 -16.16 7.93 9.62
CA ALA A 62 -15.98 6.70 10.36
C ALA A 62 -16.71 5.61 9.58
N ALA A 63 -15.94 4.65 9.06
CA ALA A 63 -16.49 3.58 8.25
C ALA A 63 -17.65 2.96 9.03
N HIS A 64 -18.85 2.98 8.44
CA HIS A 64 -19.96 2.23 9.00
C HIS A 64 -19.50 0.78 9.07
N PRO A 65 -19.51 0.15 10.27
CA PRO A 65 -19.09 -1.23 10.37
C PRO A 65 -19.99 -2.06 9.48
N TRP A 66 -19.40 -2.62 8.43
CA TRP A 66 -20.04 -3.66 7.65
C TRP A 66 -20.33 -4.79 8.63
N ALA A 67 -21.60 -5.19 8.72
CA ALA A 67 -22.01 -6.29 9.57
C ALA A 67 -21.48 -7.59 8.96
N ALA A 68 -20.26 -7.96 9.34
CA ALA A 68 -19.73 -9.30 9.12
C ALA A 68 -20.60 -10.28 9.89
N ALA A 69 -21.08 -11.30 9.19
CA ALA A 69 -21.90 -12.38 9.72
C ALA A 69 -21.29 -12.97 11.00
N GLU A 70 -22.15 -13.19 12.00
CA GLU A 70 -21.83 -13.75 13.29
C GLU A 70 -21.14 -15.12 13.14
N SER A 71 -19.89 -15.21 13.59
CA SER A 71 -19.33 -16.48 14.02
C SER A 71 -18.64 -16.28 15.36
N ALA A 72 -19.20 -16.91 16.38
CA ALA A 72 -18.82 -16.75 17.77
C ALA A 72 -17.45 -17.38 18.05
N ALA A 73 -16.42 -16.55 18.22
CA ALA A 73 -15.20 -16.92 18.92
C ALA A 73 -14.77 -15.76 19.84
N LYS A 74 -14.65 -16.11 21.12
CA LYS A 74 -14.27 -15.33 22.32
C LYS A 74 -13.67 -13.94 22.11
N ILE A 75 -14.32 -12.98 22.76
CA ILE A 75 -13.91 -11.59 22.99
C ILE A 75 -12.51 -11.56 23.63
N LEU A 76 -11.52 -11.11 22.87
CA LEU A 76 -10.31 -10.47 23.37
C LEU A 76 -10.42 -8.97 23.00
N ASP A 77 -9.84 -8.13 23.83
CA ASP A 77 -10.02 -6.68 23.92
C ASP A 77 -10.32 -5.95 22.60
N VAL A 78 -11.34 -5.10 22.63
CA VAL A 78 -11.72 -4.20 21.54
C VAL A 78 -10.54 -3.26 21.25
N GLU A 79 -9.78 -3.56 20.20
CA GLU A 79 -8.77 -2.65 19.65
C GLU A 79 -9.42 -1.31 19.26
N PRO A 80 -8.79 -0.16 19.55
CA PRO A 80 -9.29 1.12 19.10
C PRO A 80 -9.35 1.16 17.56
N PRO A 81 -10.21 2.02 16.97
CA PRO A 81 -10.30 2.14 15.52
C PRO A 81 -8.99 2.72 14.98
N GLY A 82 -8.12 1.84 14.47
CA GLY A 82 -6.81 2.22 13.95
C GLY A 82 -5.83 1.06 13.91
N GLY A 83 -5.95 0.19 12.91
CA GLY A 83 -4.97 -0.84 12.58
C GLY A 83 -4.73 -1.92 13.66
N ARG A 84 -4.14 -3.05 13.26
CA ARG A 84 -3.71 -4.08 14.21
C ARG A 84 -2.27 -3.79 14.62
N ARG A 85 -2.02 -3.59 15.91
CA ARG A 85 -0.67 -3.33 16.44
C ARG A 85 -0.14 -4.56 17.16
N LEU A 86 1.01 -5.06 16.71
CA LEU A 86 1.68 -6.24 17.22
C LEU A 86 3.00 -5.80 17.86
N THR A 87 3.17 -6.10 19.14
CA THR A 87 4.38 -5.78 19.92
C THR A 87 5.46 -6.85 19.82
N THR A 88 5.20 -7.94 19.07
CA THR A 88 6.16 -9.01 18.87
C THR A 88 6.03 -9.65 17.49
N ALA A 89 7.17 -10.03 16.92
CA ALA A 89 7.25 -10.86 15.72
C ALA A 89 7.04 -12.36 16.03
N HIS A 90 7.05 -12.77 17.30
CA HIS A 90 7.05 -14.18 17.74
C HIS A 90 5.66 -14.78 18.01
N GLY A 91 4.63 -14.29 17.34
CA GLY A 91 3.28 -14.86 17.50
C GLY A 91 3.22 -16.32 17.06
N ALA A 92 2.63 -17.20 17.87
CA ALA A 92 2.38 -18.60 17.51
C ALA A 92 1.51 -18.74 16.24
N THR A 93 0.75 -17.70 15.91
CA THR A 93 0.14 -17.49 14.61
C THR A 93 0.64 -16.15 14.08
N PRO A 94 1.41 -16.13 12.98
CA PRO A 94 1.94 -14.88 12.44
C PRO A 94 0.79 -13.95 12.07
N GLY A 95 0.79 -12.74 12.61
CA GLY A 95 -0.09 -11.70 12.09
C GLY A 95 0.32 -11.38 10.66
N THR A 96 -0.60 -11.42 9.71
CA THR A 96 -0.34 -11.05 8.31
C THR A 96 -1.13 -9.83 7.86
N GLN A 97 -0.60 -9.09 6.89
CA GLN A 97 -1.26 -7.99 6.19
C GLN A 97 -1.16 -8.22 4.68
N LEU A 98 -2.28 -8.02 3.97
CA LEU A 98 -2.33 -8.05 2.51
C LEU A 98 -2.62 -6.63 2.01
N LEU A 99 -1.71 -6.09 1.21
CA LEU A 99 -1.83 -4.79 0.55
C LEU A 99 -2.01 -5.02 -0.95
N SER A 100 -2.94 -4.31 -1.59
CA SER A 100 -3.22 -4.51 -3.01
C SER A 100 -3.89 -3.31 -3.65
N ASN A 101 -3.56 -3.04 -4.92
CA ASN A 101 -4.30 -2.12 -5.78
C ASN A 101 -5.26 -2.85 -6.74
N GLY A 102 -5.48 -4.15 -6.52
CA GLY A 102 -6.28 -5.05 -7.35
C GLY A 102 -5.48 -5.83 -8.39
N ARG A 103 -4.34 -5.30 -8.87
CA ARG A 103 -3.46 -5.97 -9.84
C ARG A 103 -2.14 -6.40 -9.21
N TYR A 104 -1.52 -5.53 -8.42
CA TYR A 104 -0.33 -5.82 -7.64
C TYR A 104 -0.71 -6.08 -6.19
N SER A 105 -0.14 -7.11 -5.58
CA SER A 105 -0.41 -7.50 -4.20
C SER A 105 0.86 -7.87 -3.44
N VAL A 106 0.93 -7.43 -2.19
CA VAL A 106 2.00 -7.75 -1.24
C VAL A 106 1.38 -8.34 0.01
N MET A 107 1.82 -9.53 0.39
CA MET A 107 1.49 -10.12 1.68
C MET A 107 2.73 -10.01 2.57
N LEU A 108 2.55 -9.54 3.80
CA LEU A 108 3.61 -9.38 4.80
C LEU A 108 3.21 -10.07 6.10
N THR A 109 4.18 -10.68 6.77
CA THR A 109 4.05 -11.18 8.14
C THR A 109 4.49 -10.12 9.15
N ALA A 110 4.16 -10.32 10.42
CA ALA A 110 4.63 -9.49 11.53
C ALA A 110 6.16 -9.50 11.67
N ALA A 111 6.85 -10.50 11.11
CA ALA A 111 8.30 -10.55 11.11
C ALA A 111 8.94 -9.77 9.94
N GLY A 112 8.15 -9.30 8.97
CA GLY A 112 8.61 -8.53 7.81
C GLY A 112 8.88 -9.36 6.56
N SER A 113 8.67 -10.67 6.63
CA SER A 113 8.72 -11.61 5.51
C SER A 113 7.43 -11.58 4.72
N GLY A 114 7.42 -12.23 3.55
CA GLY A 114 6.23 -12.31 2.71
C GLY A 114 6.52 -12.42 1.23
N TYR A 115 5.64 -11.88 0.40
CA TYR A 115 5.79 -11.95 -1.05
C TYR A 115 5.12 -10.81 -1.79
N SER A 116 5.59 -10.59 -3.02
CA SER A 116 4.99 -9.72 -4.02
C SER A 116 4.48 -10.53 -5.21
N ARG A 117 3.31 -10.16 -5.72
CA ARG A 117 2.66 -10.78 -6.87
C ARG A 117 2.02 -9.72 -7.75
N TRP A 118 2.19 -9.85 -9.07
CA TRP A 118 1.52 -9.02 -10.06
C TRP A 118 0.61 -9.90 -10.91
N ARG A 119 -0.70 -9.69 -10.78
CA ARG A 119 -1.75 -10.58 -11.31
C ARG A 119 -1.40 -12.01 -10.91
N ASP A 120 -1.41 -12.97 -11.82
CA ASP A 120 -1.06 -14.37 -11.60
C ASP A 120 0.45 -14.66 -11.53
N LEU A 121 1.32 -13.66 -11.66
CA LEU A 121 2.77 -13.83 -11.67
C LEU A 121 3.39 -13.53 -10.30
N ALA A 122 4.12 -14.48 -9.75
CA ALA A 122 4.96 -14.26 -8.57
C ALA A 122 6.14 -13.34 -8.95
N VAL A 123 6.25 -12.20 -8.27
CA VAL A 123 7.38 -11.27 -8.44
C VAL A 123 8.55 -11.77 -7.59
N THR A 124 8.27 -12.10 -6.32
CA THR A 124 9.25 -12.66 -5.40
C THR A 124 8.91 -14.08 -4.99
N ARG A 125 9.94 -14.87 -4.67
CA ARG A 125 9.78 -16.26 -4.23
C ARG A 125 9.01 -16.32 -2.92
N TRP A 126 8.09 -17.27 -2.85
CA TRP A 126 7.41 -17.62 -1.62
C TRP A 126 7.00 -19.08 -1.63
N ARG A 127 7.14 -19.71 -0.47
CA ARG A 127 6.67 -21.06 -0.20
C ARG A 127 5.94 -21.00 1.13
N GLU A 128 4.74 -21.56 1.18
CA GLU A 128 4.02 -21.70 2.42
C GLU A 128 4.82 -22.62 3.35
N ASP A 129 5.25 -22.08 4.48
CA ASP A 129 5.93 -22.80 5.54
C ASP A 129 5.37 -22.27 6.86
N ALA A 130 4.70 -23.15 7.61
CA ALA A 130 4.10 -22.78 8.89
C ALA A 130 5.13 -22.72 10.04
N THR A 131 6.37 -23.13 9.78
CA THR A 131 7.44 -23.24 10.78
C THR A 131 8.51 -22.16 10.62
N CYS A 132 8.85 -21.82 9.38
CA CYS A 132 9.88 -20.84 9.04
C CYS A 132 9.28 -19.65 8.29
N ASP A 133 9.75 -18.45 8.63
CA ASP A 133 9.31 -17.21 7.99
C ASP A 133 10.47 -16.55 7.23
N GLU A 134 11.09 -17.30 6.32
CA GLU A 134 12.38 -16.93 5.70
C GLU A 134 12.27 -16.32 4.29
N TRP A 135 11.09 -16.33 3.67
CA TRP A 135 10.89 -15.84 2.30
C TRP A 135 10.40 -14.40 2.28
N GLY A 136 11.06 -13.52 1.53
CA GLY A 136 10.63 -12.12 1.43
C GLY A 136 11.58 -11.19 0.69
N SER A 137 11.17 -9.91 0.65
CA SER A 137 12.01 -8.79 0.25
C SER A 137 12.48 -8.06 1.50
N TYR A 138 13.79 -7.94 1.68
CA TYR A 138 14.38 -7.45 2.91
C TYR A 138 15.26 -6.23 2.66
N VAL A 139 15.43 -5.43 3.71
CA VAL A 139 16.43 -4.37 3.78
C VAL A 139 17.32 -4.65 4.97
N PHE A 140 18.60 -4.88 4.71
CA PHE A 140 19.63 -5.07 5.71
C PHE A 140 20.30 -3.74 6.02
N LEU A 141 20.65 -3.59 7.29
CA LEU A 141 21.42 -2.49 7.83
C LEU A 141 22.68 -3.06 8.47
N ARG A 142 23.82 -2.40 8.24
CA ARG A 142 25.08 -2.74 8.88
C ARG A 142 25.74 -1.49 9.44
N ASP A 143 26.05 -1.51 10.74
CA ASP A 143 26.92 -0.50 11.35
C ASP A 143 28.37 -0.82 10.97
N VAL A 144 29.00 0.07 10.21
CA VAL A 144 30.35 -0.14 9.66
C VAL A 144 31.40 -0.22 10.78
N ASP A 145 31.21 0.54 11.87
CA ASP A 145 32.18 0.60 12.97
C ASP A 145 32.14 -0.67 13.82
N SER A 146 30.94 -1.17 14.13
CA SER A 146 30.77 -2.35 14.98
C SER A 146 30.72 -3.67 14.21
N GLY A 147 30.40 -3.63 12.92
CA GLY A 147 30.17 -4.81 12.08
C GLY A 147 28.83 -5.49 12.32
N ASN A 148 27.98 -4.96 13.20
CA ASN A 148 26.67 -5.53 13.50
C ASN A 148 25.74 -5.41 12.29
N VAL A 149 25.03 -6.49 11.97
CA VAL A 149 24.08 -6.57 10.85
C VAL A 149 22.70 -6.93 11.38
N TRP A 150 21.67 -6.24 10.92
CA TRP A 150 20.27 -6.54 11.22
C TRP A 150 19.38 -6.22 10.02
N SER A 151 18.15 -6.71 10.05
CA SER A 151 17.12 -6.39 9.06
C SER A 151 16.22 -5.25 9.54
N ALA A 152 15.62 -4.50 8.63
CA ALA A 152 14.68 -3.44 8.97
C ALA A 152 13.40 -3.98 9.65
N GLY A 153 12.97 -5.18 9.25
CA GLY A 153 12.03 -6.03 9.99
C GLY A 153 12.76 -7.00 10.93
N PHE A 154 12.06 -7.99 11.48
CA PHE A 154 12.67 -9.01 12.33
C PHE A 154 13.44 -10.07 11.50
N GLN A 155 12.82 -10.55 10.43
CA GLN A 155 13.43 -11.47 9.47
C GLN A 155 14.19 -10.71 8.37
N PRO A 156 15.22 -11.32 7.77
CA PRO A 156 15.66 -12.70 7.99
C PRO A 156 16.81 -12.81 9.00
N SER A 157 17.30 -11.68 9.53
CA SER A 157 18.46 -11.69 10.43
C SER A 157 18.14 -12.32 11.78
N GLY A 158 16.87 -12.27 12.23
CA GLY A 158 16.44 -12.82 13.52
C GLY A 158 17.15 -12.18 14.73
N THR A 159 17.79 -11.03 14.52
CA THR A 159 18.52 -10.32 15.57
C THR A 159 17.54 -9.63 16.48
N GLU A 160 17.53 -10.04 17.74
CA GLU A 160 16.63 -9.50 18.76
C GLU A 160 16.90 -7.99 18.96
N PRO A 161 15.93 -7.12 18.64
CA PRO A 161 16.06 -5.70 18.89
C PRO A 161 15.84 -5.39 20.37
N ASP A 162 16.24 -4.19 20.81
CA ASP A 162 15.90 -3.73 22.17
C ASP A 162 14.41 -3.41 22.31
N ASP A 163 13.75 -3.04 21.21
CA ASP A 163 12.32 -2.75 21.12
C ASP A 163 11.82 -2.98 19.69
N CYS A 164 10.61 -3.50 19.54
CA CYS A 164 9.98 -3.80 18.25
C CYS A 164 8.48 -3.53 18.31
N ASP A 165 7.97 -2.92 17.25
CA ASP A 165 6.56 -2.61 17.10
C ASP A 165 6.16 -2.72 15.64
N VAL A 166 5.03 -3.38 15.38
CA VAL A 166 4.48 -3.58 14.04
C VAL A 166 3.06 -3.06 14.02
N ALA A 167 2.76 -2.18 13.07
CA ALA A 167 1.42 -1.66 12.88
C ALA A 167 0.93 -2.00 11.47
N PHE A 168 -0.18 -2.71 11.40
CA PHE A 168 -0.88 -2.98 10.14
C PHE A 168 -2.07 -2.07 10.03
N ASN A 169 -1.99 -1.13 9.08
CA ASN A 169 -3.07 -0.25 8.69
C ASN A 169 -3.67 -0.74 7.36
N GLU A 170 -4.83 -0.20 7.00
CA GLU A 170 -5.49 -0.55 5.73
C GLU A 170 -4.64 -0.22 4.50
N ASP A 171 -3.85 0.86 4.58
CA ASP A 171 -3.06 1.42 3.49
C ASP A 171 -1.58 1.02 3.51
N ARG A 172 -1.06 0.58 4.66
CA ARG A 172 0.37 0.26 4.84
C ARG A 172 0.66 -0.69 6.00
N ALA A 173 1.80 -1.35 5.92
CA ALA A 173 2.43 -2.05 7.03
C ALA A 173 3.65 -1.25 7.52
N GLU A 174 3.76 -1.03 8.82
CA GLU A 174 4.87 -0.31 9.45
C GLU A 174 5.58 -1.22 10.44
N PHE A 175 6.91 -1.29 10.31
CA PHE A 175 7.81 -2.03 11.19
C PHE A 175 8.76 -1.03 11.82
N THR A 176 8.75 -0.94 13.15
CA THR A 176 9.65 -0.09 13.90
C THR A 176 10.48 -0.96 14.82
N ARG A 177 11.80 -0.82 14.73
CA ARG A 177 12.75 -1.48 15.64
C ARG A 177 13.77 -0.49 16.19
N ARG A 178 14.28 -0.77 17.38
CA ARG A 178 15.37 -0.02 18.01
C ARG A 178 16.53 -0.95 18.35
N ASP A 179 17.72 -0.56 17.91
CA ASP A 179 18.97 -1.26 18.14
C ASP A 179 19.96 -0.26 18.77
N GLY A 180 20.03 -0.25 20.10
CA GLY A 180 20.77 0.76 20.86
C GLY A 180 20.22 2.17 20.63
N THR A 181 21.04 3.03 20.02
CA THR A 181 20.70 4.44 19.72
C THR A 181 20.09 4.63 18.33
N LEU A 182 20.00 3.57 17.53
CA LEU A 182 19.45 3.62 16.18
C LEU A 182 18.00 3.15 16.21
N LYS A 183 17.10 3.98 15.67
CA LYS A 183 15.73 3.61 15.39
C LYS A 183 15.56 3.46 13.89
N THR A 184 15.06 2.30 13.47
CA THR A 184 14.74 2.00 12.06
C THR A 184 13.24 1.83 11.94
N THR A 185 12.62 2.57 11.01
CA THR A 185 11.22 2.41 10.66
C THR A 185 11.13 2.07 9.18
N MET A 186 10.51 0.94 8.85
CA MET A 186 10.20 0.51 7.49
C MET A 186 8.69 0.56 7.28
N GLU A 187 8.26 1.28 6.26
CA GLU A 187 6.86 1.32 5.83
C GLU A 187 6.73 0.69 4.45
N VAL A 188 5.75 -0.20 4.29
CA VAL A 188 5.46 -0.87 3.03
C VAL A 188 4.03 -0.52 2.60
N LEU A 189 3.89 -0.07 1.36
CA LEU A 189 2.61 0.27 0.74
C LEU A 189 2.58 -0.16 -0.72
N VAL A 190 1.39 -0.31 -1.29
CA VAL A 190 1.19 -0.59 -2.72
C VAL A 190 0.64 0.67 -3.39
N SER A 191 1.23 1.08 -4.50
CA SER A 191 0.75 2.26 -5.24
C SER A 191 -0.65 2.00 -5.80
N ALA A 192 -1.55 2.97 -5.64
CA ALA A 192 -2.88 2.91 -6.25
C ALA A 192 -2.84 3.14 -7.76
N GLU A 193 -1.80 3.82 -8.25
CA GLU A 193 -1.64 4.25 -9.65
C GLU A 193 -0.80 3.24 -10.44
N ASP A 194 0.29 2.77 -9.82
CA ASP A 194 1.27 1.88 -10.44
C ASP A 194 1.21 0.48 -9.83
N ASP A 195 1.52 -0.53 -10.64
CA ASP A 195 1.62 -1.92 -10.17
C ASP A 195 2.97 -2.17 -9.49
N ALA A 196 3.20 -1.48 -8.37
CA ALA A 196 4.45 -1.50 -7.62
C ALA A 196 4.24 -1.40 -6.09
N GLU A 197 5.15 -2.01 -5.34
CA GLU A 197 5.31 -1.74 -3.91
C GLU A 197 6.34 -0.65 -3.65
N VAL A 198 6.13 0.12 -2.58
CA VAL A 198 7.08 1.10 -2.07
C VAL A 198 7.46 0.68 -0.67
N ARG A 199 8.78 0.58 -0.43
CA ARG A 199 9.36 0.32 0.89
C ARG A 199 10.17 1.55 1.32
N ARG A 200 9.63 2.35 2.23
CA ARG A 200 10.31 3.52 2.80
C ARG A 200 11.04 3.12 4.06
N VAL A 201 12.36 3.31 4.10
CA VAL A 201 13.18 3.07 5.29
C VAL A 201 13.69 4.40 5.85
N SER A 202 13.36 4.66 7.10
CA SER A 202 13.79 5.84 7.86
C SER A 202 14.69 5.40 9.00
N ILE A 203 15.89 5.97 9.07
CA ILE A 203 16.88 5.67 10.12
C ILE A 203 17.12 6.95 10.90
N SER A 204 17.00 6.89 12.23
CA SER A 204 17.33 8.01 13.11
C SER A 204 18.32 7.57 14.17
N ASN A 205 19.34 8.41 14.39
CA ASN A 205 20.36 8.21 15.42
C ASN A 205 20.12 9.21 16.55
N SER A 206 19.71 8.72 17.72
CA SER A 206 19.54 9.54 18.93
C SER A 206 20.81 9.61 19.79
N GLY A 207 21.88 8.95 19.35
CA GLY A 207 23.17 8.92 20.02
C GLY A 207 24.00 10.17 19.75
N THR A 208 25.06 10.33 20.53
CA THR A 208 26.01 11.46 20.40
C THR A 208 27.14 11.20 19.42
N ARG A 209 27.30 9.95 18.95
CA ARG A 209 28.33 9.54 18.00
C ARG A 209 27.75 9.49 16.59
N VAL A 210 28.51 9.98 15.63
CA VAL A 210 28.23 9.76 14.20
C VAL A 210 28.29 8.25 13.93
N ARG A 211 27.40 7.77 13.05
CA ARG A 211 27.31 6.37 12.64
C ARG A 211 27.30 6.30 11.13
N GLU A 212 28.07 5.37 10.58
CA GLU A 212 28.03 5.01 9.17
C GLU A 212 27.26 3.69 9.02
N ILE A 213 26.17 3.73 8.25
CA ILE A 213 25.26 2.60 8.09
C ILE A 213 25.19 2.23 6.61
N ASP A 214 25.59 1.00 6.29
CA ASP A 214 25.32 0.42 4.98
C ASP A 214 23.89 -0.08 4.92
N VAL A 215 23.20 0.23 3.82
CA VAL A 215 21.84 -0.23 3.55
C VAL A 215 21.86 -1.09 2.31
N THR A 216 21.38 -2.34 2.43
CA THR A 216 21.36 -3.31 1.32
C THR A 216 19.97 -3.88 1.16
N SER A 217 19.37 -3.74 -0.01
CA SER A 217 18.11 -4.43 -0.35
C SER A 217 18.37 -5.83 -0.89
N TYR A 218 17.43 -6.75 -0.63
CA TYR A 218 17.46 -8.12 -1.09
C TYR A 218 16.06 -8.57 -1.51
N ALA A 219 15.97 -9.30 -2.62
CA ALA A 219 14.76 -9.98 -3.04
C ALA A 219 15.13 -11.17 -3.94
N GLU A 220 14.41 -12.29 -3.78
CA GLU A 220 14.53 -13.44 -4.68
C GLU A 220 13.47 -13.36 -5.77
N LEU A 221 13.87 -13.02 -6.99
CA LEU A 221 12.93 -12.87 -8.11
C LEU A 221 12.53 -14.24 -8.70
N VAL A 222 11.25 -14.39 -9.05
CA VAL A 222 10.71 -15.58 -9.72
C VAL A 222 10.25 -15.27 -11.14
N LEU A 223 9.37 -14.27 -11.29
CA LEU A 223 8.80 -13.84 -12.58
C LEU A 223 8.13 -14.96 -13.37
N ALA A 224 7.40 -15.83 -12.67
CA ALA A 224 6.67 -16.96 -13.24
C ALA A 224 5.28 -17.09 -12.61
N PRO A 225 4.33 -17.77 -13.29
CA PRO A 225 3.05 -18.12 -12.67
C PRO A 225 3.27 -18.94 -11.40
N GLN A 226 2.47 -18.67 -10.37
CA GLN A 226 2.50 -19.40 -9.10
C GLN A 226 1.45 -20.51 -9.05
#